data_AF-A0A1A2Z652-F1
#
_entry.id   AF-A0A1A2Z652-F1
#
_cell.length_a   1.000
_cell.length_b   1.000
_cell.length_c   1.000
_cell.angle_alpha   90.00
_cell.angle_beta   90.00
_cell.angle_gamma   90.00
#
_symmetry.space_group_name_H-M   'P 1'
#
loop_
_entity.id
_entity.type
_entity.pdbx_description
1 polymer ?
#
loop_
_entity_poly.entity_id
_entity_poly.type
_entity_poly.pdbx_seq_one_letter_code
_entity_poly.pdbx_strand_id
1 'polypeptide(L)'
;MNVLSGSALRRSLLGVLTATALGGSAAVALAVPSAVGATDPCAASEMARTVSSVAKSTGDYLDSHPETNQAMTAIMQQPAGPQSVASLKTYFEANPKVAGDLTSISQPLTGLSTRCKLPISIPQVLGAMQAAQGGLPGGLPGGAAAQTVAGMQGTAPAATGPLPGPPPASSAPGR
;
A
#
# COMPACT_ATOMS: atom_id res chain seq x y z
N MET A 1 -68.97 -1.01 8.89
CA MET A 1 -69.17 -0.35 10.20
C MET A 1 -68.02 -0.74 11.11
N ASN A 2 -67.35 0.29 11.62
CA ASN A 2 -66.40 0.39 12.74
C ASN A 2 -64.94 -0.08 12.63
N VAL A 3 -64.10 0.89 13.04
CA VAL A 3 -62.65 1.01 13.08
C VAL A 3 -62.21 0.91 14.55
N LEU A 4 -61.14 0.18 14.86
CA LEU A 4 -60.24 0.38 16.01
C LEU A 4 -58.85 -0.08 15.55
N SER A 5 -57.95 0.77 15.05
CA SER A 5 -57.13 1.80 15.73
C SER A 5 -56.38 1.29 16.96
N GLY A 6 -55.05 1.24 16.89
CA GLY A 6 -54.19 0.88 18.03
C GLY A 6 -52.73 0.62 17.69
N SER A 7 -52.07 1.49 16.92
CA SER A 7 -50.60 1.52 16.87
C SER A 7 -50.05 1.95 18.23
N ALA A 8 -49.55 1.01 19.03
CA ALA A 8 -48.44 1.18 19.98
C ALA A 8 -48.45 0.06 21.03
N LEU A 9 -47.69 -1.01 20.78
CA LEU A 9 -47.11 -1.76 21.89
C LEU A 9 -45.71 -2.24 21.53
N ARG A 10 -44.77 -1.30 21.63
CA ARG A 10 -43.37 -1.61 21.86
C ARG A 10 -43.26 -2.28 23.23
N ARG A 11 -43.09 -3.60 23.28
CA ARG A 11 -42.57 -4.28 24.48
C ARG A 11 -41.99 -5.65 24.13
N SER A 12 -40.67 -5.74 24.27
CA SER A 12 -39.88 -6.92 24.63
C SER A 12 -40.15 -8.25 23.94
N LEU A 13 -39.20 -8.70 23.13
CA LEU A 13 -38.87 -10.12 23.05
C LEU A 13 -37.35 -10.30 23.07
N LEU A 14 -36.86 -10.73 24.25
CA LEU A 14 -35.63 -11.46 24.43
C LEU A 14 -35.78 -12.88 23.87
N GLY A 15 -34.67 -13.47 23.41
CA GLY A 15 -34.53 -14.90 23.06
C GLY A 15 -34.99 -15.18 21.64
N VAL A 16 -34.22 -15.87 20.80
CA VAL A 16 -33.84 -17.28 20.99
C VAL A 16 -32.54 -17.57 20.21
N LEU A 17 -31.52 -18.10 20.89
CA LEU A 17 -30.37 -18.78 20.27
C LEU A 17 -30.71 -20.28 20.19
N THR A 18 -31.15 -20.77 19.03
CA THR A 18 -31.20 -22.21 18.75
C THR A 18 -29.85 -22.66 18.22
N ALA A 19 -29.03 -23.28 19.08
CA ALA A 19 -27.89 -24.07 18.64
C ALA A 19 -28.39 -25.46 18.22
N THR A 20 -28.49 -25.71 16.92
CA THR A 20 -28.66 -27.07 16.37
C THR A 20 -27.33 -27.55 15.78
N ALA A 21 -26.91 -28.72 16.23
CA ALA A 21 -25.63 -29.33 15.94
C ALA A 21 -25.64 -30.21 14.67
N LEU A 22 -24.44 -30.40 14.10
CA LEU A 22 -23.97 -31.51 13.24
C LEU A 22 -24.29 -31.46 11.73
N GLY A 23 -23.24 -31.17 10.93
CA GLY A 23 -23.05 -31.71 9.58
C GLY A 23 -22.80 -30.70 8.45
N GLY A 24 -21.61 -30.73 7.86
CA GLY A 24 -21.35 -30.21 6.50
C GLY A 24 -20.42 -29.00 6.40
N SER A 25 -19.28 -29.18 5.72
CA SER A 25 -18.37 -28.17 5.14
C SER A 25 -18.22 -26.84 5.88
N ALA A 26 -17.06 -26.62 6.51
CA ALA A 26 -16.63 -25.33 7.03
C ALA A 26 -16.46 -24.30 5.90
N ALA A 27 -17.56 -23.69 5.48
CA ALA A 27 -17.59 -22.48 4.68
C ALA A 27 -18.83 -21.68 5.10
N VAL A 28 -18.74 -21.00 6.26
CA VAL A 28 -19.70 -19.95 6.59
C VAL A 28 -18.96 -18.79 7.23
N ALA A 29 -18.84 -17.75 6.40
CA ALA A 29 -18.82 -16.33 6.69
C ALA A 29 -18.24 -15.89 8.04
N LEU A 30 -17.10 -15.19 7.95
CA LEU A 30 -16.77 -14.11 8.88
C LEU A 30 -17.93 -13.10 8.86
N ALA A 31 -18.98 -13.36 9.63
CA ALA A 31 -19.98 -12.37 9.97
C ALA A 31 -19.30 -11.37 10.91
N VAL A 32 -18.56 -10.43 10.33
CA VAL A 32 -18.20 -9.21 11.04
C VAL A 32 -19.49 -8.41 11.05
N PRO A 33 -20.15 -8.21 12.20
CA PRO A 33 -21.20 -7.21 12.27
C PRO A 33 -20.49 -5.88 12.05
N SER A 34 -20.55 -5.36 10.82
CA SER A 34 -20.30 -3.95 10.59
C SER A 34 -21.50 -3.24 11.21
N ALA A 35 -21.48 -3.10 12.53
CA ALA A 35 -22.31 -2.10 13.19
C ALA A 35 -22.03 -0.81 12.42
N VAL A 36 -23.05 -0.28 11.75
CA VAL A 36 -23.00 1.01 11.06
C VAL A 36 -22.97 2.14 12.11
N GLY A 37 -22.03 2.05 13.06
CA GLY A 37 -21.52 3.19 13.77
C GLY A 37 -20.66 3.99 12.79
N ALA A 38 -20.59 5.31 13.01
CA ALA A 38 -19.85 6.27 12.20
C ALA A 38 -18.65 5.62 11.50
N THR A 39 -18.70 5.56 10.17
CA THR A 39 -17.63 4.96 9.38
C THR A 39 -16.35 5.72 9.69
N ASP A 40 -15.42 5.06 10.38
CA ASP A 40 -14.13 5.66 10.67
C ASP A 40 -13.48 5.99 9.31
N PRO A 41 -13.21 7.28 9.01
CA PRO A 41 -12.66 7.66 7.72
C PRO A 41 -11.28 7.05 7.49
N CYS A 42 -10.63 6.55 8.55
CA CYS A 42 -9.35 5.89 8.51
C CYS A 42 -9.44 4.36 8.50
N ALA A 43 -10.65 3.79 8.45
CA ALA A 43 -10.85 2.36 8.35
C ALA A 43 -10.26 1.83 7.05
N ALA A 44 -9.72 0.62 7.10
CA ALA A 44 -9.16 -0.06 5.93
C ALA A 44 -10.18 -0.18 4.77
N SER A 45 -11.47 -0.32 5.08
CA SER A 45 -12.55 -0.33 4.08
C SER A 45 -12.71 0.99 3.32
N GLU A 46 -12.57 2.13 4.01
CA GLU A 46 -12.65 3.46 3.38
C GLU A 46 -11.38 3.79 2.60
N MET A 47 -10.22 3.35 3.08
CA MET A 47 -8.96 3.39 2.35
C MET A 47 -9.08 2.61 1.02
N ALA A 48 -9.58 1.38 1.07
CA ALA A 48 -9.78 0.55 -0.11
C ALA A 48 -10.79 1.16 -1.09
N ARG A 49 -11.89 1.75 -0.58
CA ARG A 49 -12.86 2.49 -1.42
C ARG A 49 -12.22 3.70 -2.10
N THR A 50 -11.38 4.43 -1.37
CA THR A 50 -10.64 5.59 -1.91
C THR A 50 -9.68 5.15 -3.01
N VAL A 51 -8.87 4.10 -2.77
CA VAL A 51 -7.97 3.53 -3.78
C VAL A 51 -8.76 3.07 -5.01
N SER A 52 -9.89 2.41 -4.81
CA SER A 52 -10.75 1.96 -5.91
C SER A 52 -11.30 3.12 -6.73
N SER A 53 -11.71 4.21 -6.07
CA SER A 53 -12.18 5.43 -6.73
C SER A 53 -11.07 6.12 -7.52
N VAL A 54 -9.86 6.21 -6.97
CA VAL A 54 -8.69 6.78 -7.65
C VAL A 54 -8.32 5.93 -8.87
N ALA A 55 -8.25 4.60 -8.70
CA ALA A 55 -7.95 3.68 -9.80
C ALA A 55 -8.99 3.76 -10.92
N LYS A 56 -10.29 3.83 -10.57
CA LYS A 56 -11.36 4.06 -11.54
C LYS A 56 -11.17 5.37 -12.30
N SER A 57 -10.93 6.47 -11.56
CA SER A 57 -10.75 7.79 -12.17
C SER A 57 -9.53 7.85 -13.08
N THR A 58 -8.44 7.18 -12.71
CA THR A 58 -7.28 6.99 -13.58
C THR A 58 -7.65 6.21 -14.84
N GLY A 59 -8.44 5.13 -14.72
CA GLY A 59 -8.93 4.37 -15.86
C GLY A 59 -9.77 5.23 -16.83
N ASP A 60 -10.74 5.98 -16.30
CA ASP A 60 -11.59 6.88 -17.09
C ASP A 60 -10.75 8.00 -17.76
N TYR A 61 -9.73 8.51 -17.08
CA TYR A 61 -8.78 9.47 -17.64
C TYR A 61 -7.97 8.86 -18.79
N LEU A 62 -7.42 7.65 -18.61
CA LEU A 62 -6.65 6.99 -19.66
C LEU A 62 -7.52 6.64 -20.88
N ASP A 63 -8.76 6.20 -20.68
CA ASP A 63 -9.69 5.91 -21.79
C ASP A 63 -9.95 7.17 -22.64
N SER A 64 -10.11 8.33 -21.99
CA SER A 64 -10.25 9.62 -22.67
C SER A 64 -8.94 10.21 -23.22
N HIS A 65 -7.79 9.62 -22.89
CA HIS A 65 -6.45 10.05 -23.32
C HIS A 65 -5.70 8.90 -24.00
N PRO A 66 -6.08 8.51 -25.24
CA PRO A 66 -5.56 7.31 -25.89
C PRO A 66 -4.05 7.32 -26.09
N GLU A 67 -3.44 8.48 -26.32
CA GLU A 67 -1.97 8.62 -26.42
C GLU A 67 -1.29 8.27 -25.09
N THR A 68 -1.77 8.82 -23.98
CA THR A 68 -1.28 8.51 -22.63
C THR A 68 -1.51 7.05 -22.28
N ASN A 69 -2.67 6.50 -22.63
CA ASN A 69 -2.99 5.10 -22.39
C ASN A 69 -2.03 4.17 -23.14
N GLN A 70 -1.73 4.45 -24.41
CA GLN A 70 -0.75 3.70 -25.19
C GLN A 70 0.66 3.81 -24.58
N ALA A 71 1.09 5.01 -24.20
CA ALA A 71 2.39 5.21 -23.57
C ALA A 71 2.51 4.44 -22.25
N MET A 72 1.51 4.56 -21.36
CA MET A 72 1.49 3.80 -20.11
C MET A 72 1.45 2.29 -20.34
N THR A 73 0.65 1.81 -21.30
CA THR A 73 0.58 0.39 -21.67
C THR A 73 1.93 -0.13 -22.18
N ALA A 74 2.65 0.66 -22.97
CA ALA A 74 4.00 0.31 -23.43
C ALA A 74 5.01 0.26 -22.27
N ILE A 75 4.94 1.22 -21.33
CA ILE A 75 5.79 1.23 -20.13
C ILE A 75 5.48 0.02 -19.24
N MET A 76 4.21 -0.37 -19.09
CA MET A 76 3.80 -1.54 -18.31
C MET A 76 4.29 -2.87 -18.89
N GLN A 77 4.57 -2.93 -20.20
CA GLN A 77 5.15 -4.11 -20.84
C GLN A 77 6.66 -4.21 -20.63
N GLN A 78 7.31 -3.15 -20.14
CA GLN A 78 8.72 -3.20 -19.80
C GLN A 78 8.93 -4.05 -18.54
N PRO A 79 10.09 -4.71 -18.39
CA PRO A 79 10.44 -5.39 -17.15
C PRO A 79 10.32 -4.44 -15.94
N ALA A 80 9.74 -4.93 -14.86
CA ALA A 80 9.67 -4.19 -13.61
C ALA A 80 11.10 -3.85 -13.14
N GLY A 81 11.35 -2.56 -12.84
CA GLY A 81 12.66 -2.13 -12.38
C GLY A 81 12.93 -0.65 -12.61
N PRO A 82 14.18 -0.20 -12.42
CA PRO A 82 14.55 1.20 -12.55
C PRO A 82 14.28 1.78 -13.95
N GLN A 83 14.36 0.95 -15.00
CA GLN A 83 14.12 1.35 -16.38
C GLN A 83 12.65 1.75 -16.63
N SER A 84 11.69 0.97 -16.15
CA SER A 84 10.26 1.31 -16.30
C SER A 84 9.88 2.57 -15.52
N VAL A 85 10.48 2.76 -14.34
CA VAL A 85 10.32 4.00 -13.56
C VAL A 85 10.93 5.20 -14.29
N ALA A 86 12.10 5.04 -14.91
CA ALA A 86 12.74 6.11 -15.70
C ALA A 86 11.91 6.49 -16.95
N SER A 87 11.34 5.50 -17.65
CA SER A 87 10.43 5.73 -18.78
C SER A 87 9.20 6.52 -18.35
N LEU A 88 8.59 6.15 -17.22
CA LEU A 88 7.43 6.86 -16.67
C LEU A 88 7.77 8.32 -16.30
N LYS A 89 8.92 8.53 -15.64
CA LYS A 89 9.40 9.88 -15.29
C LYS A 89 9.62 10.74 -16.55
N THR A 90 10.31 10.19 -17.55
CA THR A 90 10.57 10.87 -18.83
C THR A 90 9.26 11.25 -19.52
N TYR A 91 8.27 10.36 -19.52
CA TYR A 91 6.96 10.64 -20.08
C TYR A 91 6.27 11.82 -19.38
N PHE A 92 6.27 11.86 -18.04
CA PHE A 92 5.66 12.96 -17.30
C PHE A 92 6.41 14.29 -17.41
N GLU A 93 7.73 14.27 -17.57
CA GLU A 93 8.53 15.47 -17.84
C GLU A 93 8.20 16.06 -19.21
N ALA A 94 7.98 15.21 -20.22
CA ALA A 94 7.51 15.64 -21.54
C ALA A 94 6.03 16.04 -21.55
N ASN A 95 5.23 15.53 -20.60
CA ASN A 95 3.77 15.73 -20.53
C ASN A 95 3.35 16.31 -19.17
N PRO A 96 3.71 17.58 -18.85
CA PRO A 96 3.44 18.17 -17.54
C PRO A 96 1.95 18.30 -17.23
N LYS A 97 1.11 18.44 -18.26
CA LYS A 97 -0.35 18.46 -18.10
C LYS A 97 -0.87 17.12 -17.59
N VAL A 98 -0.46 16.02 -18.22
CA VAL A 98 -0.83 14.66 -17.81
C VAL A 98 -0.36 14.35 -16.39
N ALA A 99 0.86 14.78 -16.05
CA ALA A 99 1.38 14.66 -14.70
C ALA A 99 0.50 15.40 -13.67
N GLY A 100 0.06 16.63 -14.00
CA GLY A 100 -0.84 17.41 -13.16
C GLY A 100 -2.23 16.77 -12.99
N ASP A 101 -2.80 16.25 -14.07
CA ASP A 101 -4.10 15.59 -14.06
C ASP A 101 -4.07 14.30 -13.21
N LEU A 102 -3.07 13.43 -13.41
CA LEU A 102 -2.91 12.21 -12.62
C LEU A 102 -2.55 12.49 -11.15
N THR A 103 -1.80 13.56 -10.88
CA THR A 103 -1.54 14.04 -9.52
C THR A 103 -2.84 14.50 -8.85
N SER A 104 -3.72 15.18 -9.59
CA SER A 104 -5.03 15.62 -9.12
C SER A 104 -5.95 14.43 -8.82
N ILE A 105 -5.96 13.42 -9.70
CA ILE A 105 -6.70 12.16 -9.50
C ILE A 105 -6.23 11.43 -8.24
N SER A 106 -4.94 11.51 -7.90
CA SER A 106 -4.36 10.84 -6.73
C SER A 106 -4.49 11.61 -5.42
N GLN A 107 -4.93 12.88 -5.45
CA GLN A 107 -5.09 13.73 -4.26
C GLN A 107 -5.90 13.10 -3.12
N PRO A 108 -7.03 12.40 -3.37
CA PRO A 108 -7.82 11.80 -2.30
C PRO A 108 -7.00 10.84 -1.44
N LEU A 109 -6.08 10.11 -2.06
CA LEU A 109 -5.22 9.13 -1.39
C LEU A 109 -4.16 9.79 -0.52
N THR A 110 -3.54 10.87 -1.02
CA THR A 110 -2.58 11.66 -0.25
C THR A 110 -3.25 12.36 0.93
N GLY A 111 -4.40 12.99 0.70
CA GLY A 111 -5.17 13.64 1.76
C GLY A 111 -5.57 12.67 2.87
N LEU A 112 -5.96 11.45 2.50
CA LEU A 112 -6.31 10.40 3.46
C LEU A 112 -5.09 9.90 4.24
N SER A 113 -3.96 9.68 3.57
CA SER A 113 -2.71 9.27 4.21
C SER A 113 -2.23 10.30 5.25
N THR A 114 -2.27 11.59 4.92
CA THR A 114 -1.91 12.68 5.85
C THR A 114 -2.88 12.77 7.01
N ARG A 115 -4.19 12.66 6.76
CA ARG A 115 -5.23 12.81 7.79
C ARG A 115 -5.24 11.65 8.77
N CYS A 116 -4.98 10.44 8.29
CA CYS A 116 -5.02 9.21 9.09
C CYS A 116 -3.66 8.78 9.64
N LYS A 117 -2.57 9.51 9.34
CA LYS A 117 -1.23 9.32 9.90
C LYS A 117 -0.71 7.89 9.76
N LEU A 118 -0.99 7.23 8.62
CA LEU A 118 -0.67 5.82 8.44
C LEU A 118 0.85 5.61 8.48
N PRO A 119 1.38 4.80 9.44
CA PRO A 119 2.81 4.48 9.49
C PRO A 119 3.23 3.47 8.40
N ILE A 120 2.28 2.92 7.64
CA ILE A 120 2.50 1.93 6.60
C ILE A 120 2.08 2.52 5.24
N SER A 121 3.00 2.53 4.29
CA SER A 121 2.72 2.93 2.91
C SER A 121 2.11 1.78 2.10
N ILE A 122 1.32 2.11 1.07
CA ILE A 122 0.69 1.13 0.17
C ILE A 122 1.70 0.12 -0.42
N PRO A 123 2.90 0.53 -0.85
CA PRO A 123 3.93 -0.42 -1.29
C PRO A 123 4.35 -1.42 -0.20
N GLN A 124 4.42 -0.98 1.06
CA GLN A 124 4.73 -1.88 2.18
C GLN A 124 3.60 -2.88 2.44
N VAL A 125 2.34 -2.45 2.33
CA VAL A 125 1.17 -3.35 2.43
C VAL A 125 1.20 -4.38 1.30
N LEU A 126 1.45 -3.93 0.07
CA LEU A 126 1.51 -4.81 -1.10
C LEU A 126 2.67 -5.82 -0.97
N GLY A 127 3.83 -5.37 -0.50
CA GLY A 127 4.97 -6.23 -0.20
C GLY A 127 4.68 -7.26 0.88
N ALA A 128 3.99 -6.86 1.96
CA ALA A 128 3.55 -7.78 3.01
C ALA A 128 2.55 -8.83 2.48
N MET A 129 1.61 -8.42 1.63
CA MET A 129 0.66 -9.35 0.99
C MET A 129 1.36 -10.34 0.04
N GLN A 130 2.37 -9.90 -0.71
CA GLN A 130 3.17 -10.78 -1.57
C GLN A 130 3.96 -11.80 -0.75
N ALA A 131 4.54 -11.37 0.38
CA ALA A 131 5.23 -12.26 1.32
C ALA A 131 4.29 -13.28 1.96
N ALA A 132 3.06 -12.89 2.30
CA ALA A 132 2.04 -13.80 2.83
C ALA A 132 1.56 -14.83 1.78
N GLN A 133 1.45 -14.42 0.52
CA GLN A 133 1.09 -15.30 -0.60
C GLN A 133 2.23 -16.27 -0.99
N GLY A 134 3.48 -15.92 -0.67
CA GLY A 134 4.66 -16.77 -0.89
C GLY A 134 4.86 -17.87 0.15
N GLY A 135 3.92 -18.07 1.09
CA GLY A 135 4.08 -18.96 2.24
C GLY A 135 3.01 -20.05 2.36
N LEU A 136 3.10 -21.10 1.55
CA LEU A 136 2.87 -22.49 1.98
C LEU A 136 3.84 -23.42 1.24
N PRO A 137 5.12 -23.49 1.64
CA PRO A 137 5.93 -24.64 1.31
C PRO A 137 5.43 -25.82 2.17
N GLY A 138 4.60 -26.67 1.58
CA GLY A 138 4.50 -28.07 1.98
C GLY A 138 5.81 -28.79 1.62
N GLY A 139 6.88 -28.48 2.35
CA GLY A 139 8.18 -29.14 2.27
C GLY A 139 8.62 -29.50 3.68
N LEU A 140 8.79 -30.80 3.90
CA LEU A 140 9.06 -31.45 5.19
C LEU A 140 10.28 -30.87 5.95
N PRO A 141 10.35 -31.05 7.29
CA PRO A 141 11.46 -30.59 8.11
C PRO A 141 12.78 -31.29 7.73
N GLY A 142 13.77 -30.51 7.29
CA GLY A 142 15.14 -30.98 7.10
C GLY A 142 15.93 -30.13 6.10
N GLY A 143 16.57 -29.06 6.56
CA GLY A 143 17.49 -28.28 5.73
C GLY A 143 17.77 -26.90 6.28
N ALA A 144 18.67 -26.81 7.24
CA ALA A 144 19.24 -25.55 7.71
C ALA A 144 20.16 -24.92 6.63
N ALA A 145 19.97 -23.63 6.36
CA ALA A 145 21.04 -22.64 6.10
C ALA A 145 20.40 -21.24 6.15
N ALA A 146 20.36 -20.63 7.35
CA ALA A 146 21.16 -19.44 7.73
C ALA A 146 20.42 -18.13 7.37
N GLN A 147 19.71 -17.44 8.28
CA GLN A 147 20.25 -16.60 9.38
C GLN A 147 21.47 -15.79 8.90
N THR A 148 21.42 -14.46 8.81
CA THR A 148 21.55 -13.60 9.99
C THR A 148 20.90 -12.22 9.82
N VAL A 149 20.02 -11.89 10.75
CA VAL A 149 19.88 -10.55 11.28
C VAL A 149 21.03 -10.33 12.26
N ALA A 150 21.88 -9.33 12.05
CA ALA A 150 22.85 -8.89 13.04
C ALA A 150 23.08 -7.38 12.93
N GLY A 151 22.67 -6.66 13.97
CA GLY A 151 23.44 -5.55 14.51
C GLY A 151 23.34 -4.19 13.81
N MET A 152 22.47 -3.35 14.35
CA MET A 152 22.75 -1.91 14.47
C MET A 152 24.07 -1.73 15.24
N GLN A 153 25.09 -1.10 14.66
CA GLN A 153 26.09 -0.25 15.35
C GLN A 153 27.13 0.27 14.35
N GLY A 154 27.19 1.60 14.21
CA GLY A 154 28.22 2.26 13.43
C GLY A 154 29.56 2.25 14.17
N THR A 155 30.63 1.96 13.44
CA THR A 155 31.98 2.49 13.64
C THR A 155 32.77 2.30 12.33
N ALA A 156 33.45 3.37 11.91
CA ALA A 156 34.14 3.50 10.63
C ALA A 156 35.31 2.50 10.43
N PRO A 157 35.70 2.17 9.19
CA PRO A 157 36.99 1.54 8.95
C PRO A 157 38.08 2.60 8.82
N ALA A 158 39.00 2.57 9.79
CA ALA A 158 40.29 3.23 9.76
C ALA A 158 41.19 2.63 8.67
N ALA A 159 41.90 3.51 7.97
CA ALA A 159 42.92 3.18 6.99
C ALA A 159 44.26 2.83 7.67
N THR A 160 44.93 1.78 7.19
CA THR A 160 46.33 1.42 7.49
C THR A 160 46.87 0.65 6.28
N GLY A 161 47.95 0.97 5.57
CA GLY A 161 49.05 1.96 5.62
C GLY A 161 49.79 1.91 4.25
N PRO A 162 51.10 2.20 4.10
CA PRO A 162 52.09 2.72 5.05
C PRO A 162 52.79 4.05 4.64
N LEU A 163 53.33 4.77 5.64
CA LEU A 163 54.36 5.84 5.56
C LEU A 163 55.76 5.20 5.25
N PRO A 164 56.90 5.90 4.98
CA PRO A 164 57.27 7.31 5.29
C PRO A 164 58.07 8.09 4.19
N GLY A 165 58.05 9.43 4.19
CA GLY A 165 59.19 10.24 4.66
C GLY A 165 59.44 11.51 3.80
N PRO A 166 60.16 12.54 4.31
CA PRO A 166 59.74 13.95 4.21
C PRO A 166 60.76 14.88 3.46
N PRO A 167 60.82 16.23 3.66
CA PRO A 167 60.57 17.28 2.65
C PRO A 167 61.85 18.08 2.30
N PRO A 168 61.78 19.23 1.56
CA PRO A 168 61.65 20.51 2.27
C PRO A 168 60.84 21.60 1.54
N ALA A 169 60.60 22.68 2.29
CA ALA A 169 59.74 23.82 2.06
C ALA A 169 60.27 24.85 1.05
N SER A 170 59.36 25.70 0.52
CA SER A 170 59.58 27.14 0.28
C SER A 170 58.30 27.89 -0.13
N SER A 171 57.88 28.82 0.74
CA SER A 171 57.61 30.26 0.45
C SER A 171 56.43 30.73 -0.44
N ALA A 172 55.42 31.32 0.24
CA ALA A 172 54.80 32.66 0.01
C ALA A 172 53.97 33.02 -1.28
N PRO A 173 53.17 34.14 -1.27
CA PRO A 173 51.83 34.22 -1.88
C PRO A 173 51.64 35.18 -3.10
N GLY A 174 50.48 35.08 -3.76
CA GLY A 174 49.89 36.06 -4.72
C GLY A 174 48.58 35.48 -5.28
N ARG A 175 47.48 36.19 -5.54
CA ARG A 175 47.19 37.59 -5.87
C ARG A 175 45.75 37.91 -5.48
#